data_AF-A0A803QW95-F1
#
_entry.id   AF-A0A803QW95-F1
#
_cell.length_a   1.000
_cell.length_b   1.000
_cell.length_c   1.000
_cell.angle_alpha   90.00
_cell.angle_beta   90.00
_cell.angle_gamma   90.00
#
_symmetry.space_group_name_H-M   'P 1'
#
loop_
_entity.id
_entity.type
_entity.pdbx_description
1 polymer ?
#
loop_
_entity_poly.entity_id
_entity_poly.type
_entity_poly.pdbx_seq_one_letter_code
_entity_poly.pdbx_strand_id
1 'polypeptide(L)'
;MVADLNLLRAETHKFESHYIDNLVGSEKDYFERSPINFVDKFSCPIILFQGLEDKVVPPDQARKIYEALKAKGLPVALVEYEGEQHGFRKAENIKFTLEQQMVFFARLVGHFKVADEITPIKIDNVD
;
A
#
# COMPACT_ATOMS: atom_id res chain seq x y z
N MET A 1 -3.04 0.89 -3.03
CA MET A 1 -2.14 1.54 -4.03
C MET A 1 -2.04 0.63 -5.23
N VAL A 2 -2.13 1.14 -6.45
CA VAL A 2 -1.82 0.33 -7.65
C VAL A 2 -0.30 0.26 -7.80
N ALA A 3 0.28 -0.93 -7.62
CA ALA A 3 1.73 -1.13 -7.63
C ALA A 3 2.23 -1.78 -8.93
N ASP A 4 1.42 -2.64 -9.53
CA ASP A 4 1.73 -3.42 -10.72
C ASP A 4 0.52 -3.44 -11.64
N LEU A 5 0.59 -2.65 -12.71
CA LEU A 5 -0.49 -2.53 -13.69
C LEU A 5 -0.66 -3.82 -14.51
N ASN A 6 0.39 -4.62 -14.68
CA ASN A 6 0.27 -5.91 -15.37
C ASN A 6 -0.47 -6.93 -14.51
N LEU A 7 -0.15 -6.99 -13.22
CA LEU A 7 -0.90 -7.81 -12.27
C LEU A 7 -2.36 -7.35 -12.18
N LEU A 8 -2.59 -6.04 -12.09
CA LEU A 8 -3.94 -5.48 -12.03
C LEU A 8 -4.75 -5.85 -13.27
N ARG A 9 -4.15 -5.74 -14.46
CA ARG A 9 -4.78 -6.15 -15.72
C ARG A 9 -5.17 -7.63 -15.73
N ALA A 10 -4.31 -8.50 -15.20
CA ALA A 10 -4.57 -9.94 -15.12
C ALA A 10 -5.71 -10.30 -14.15
N GLU A 11 -5.89 -9.51 -13.08
CA GLU A 11 -6.93 -9.73 -12.06
C GLU A 11 -8.24 -9.02 -12.37
N THR A 12 -8.23 -8.08 -13.32
CA THR A 12 -9.41 -7.31 -13.72
C THR A 12 -10.44 -8.22 -14.40
N HIS A 13 -11.72 -8.06 -14.04
CA HIS A 13 -12.81 -8.87 -14.57
C HIS A 13 -12.88 -8.76 -16.10
N LYS A 14 -13.29 -9.83 -16.79
CA LYS A 14 -13.28 -9.93 -18.27
C LYS A 14 -14.01 -8.77 -18.97
N PHE A 15 -15.03 -8.19 -18.34
CA PHE A 15 -15.78 -7.02 -18.85
C PHE A 15 -14.97 -5.71 -18.86
N GLU A 16 -13.97 -5.58 -17.99
CA GLU A 16 -13.13 -4.38 -17.83
C GLU A 16 -11.70 -4.60 -18.36
N SER A 17 -11.43 -5.74 -18.97
CA SER A 17 -10.09 -6.18 -19.43
C SER A 17 -9.38 -5.19 -20.36
N HIS A 18 -10.14 -4.38 -21.12
CA HIS A 18 -9.60 -3.32 -21.99
C HIS A 18 -9.82 -1.90 -21.45
N TYR A 19 -10.46 -1.74 -20.29
CA TYR A 19 -10.65 -0.44 -19.65
C TYR A 19 -9.30 0.17 -19.24
N ILE A 20 -8.44 -0.65 -18.65
CA ILE A 20 -7.09 -0.25 -18.24
C ILE A 20 -6.20 0.04 -19.45
N ASP A 21 -6.37 -0.69 -20.57
CA ASP A 21 -5.61 -0.46 -21.81
C ASP A 21 -5.80 0.97 -22.34
N ASN A 22 -7.03 1.50 -22.30
CA ASN A 22 -7.31 2.88 -22.73
C ASN A 22 -6.75 3.95 -21.78
N LEU A 23 -6.63 3.63 -20.49
CA LEU A 23 -6.14 4.56 -19.46
C LEU A 23 -4.61 4.59 -19.38
N VAL A 24 -3.97 3.44 -19.52
CA VAL A 24 -2.53 3.27 -19.36
C VAL A 24 -1.82 3.52 -20.69
N GLY A 25 -2.29 2.91 -21.78
CA GLY A 25 -1.69 3.00 -23.11
C GLY A 25 -0.95 1.72 -23.50
N SER A 26 0.27 1.87 -24.01
CA SER A 26 1.07 0.77 -24.57
C SER A 26 1.71 -0.11 -23.50
N GLU A 27 2.24 -1.27 -23.88
CA GLU A 27 3.01 -2.14 -22.96
C GLU A 27 4.19 -1.41 -22.31
N LYS A 28 4.82 -0.47 -23.04
CA LYS A 28 5.85 0.42 -22.49
C LYS A 28 5.29 1.29 -21.36
N ASP A 29 4.09 1.84 -21.53
CA ASP A 29 3.43 2.65 -20.49
C ASP A 29 3.09 1.81 -19.25
N TYR A 30 2.66 0.55 -19.42
CA TYR A 30 2.45 -0.38 -18.31
C TYR A 30 3.71 -0.56 -17.48
N PHE A 31 4.87 -0.74 -18.13
CA PHE A 31 6.14 -0.87 -17.42
C PHE A 31 6.53 0.45 -16.73
N GLU A 32 6.52 1.56 -17.46
CA GLU A 32 6.99 2.87 -16.99
C GLU A 32 6.13 3.46 -15.86
N ARG A 33 4.86 3.07 -15.78
CA ARG A 33 3.91 3.59 -14.79
C ARG A 33 3.60 2.64 -13.64
N SER A 34 4.19 1.44 -13.61
CA SER A 34 4.04 0.50 -12.49
C SER A 34 5.11 0.75 -11.43
N PRO A 35 4.76 1.22 -10.22
CA PRO A 35 5.73 1.48 -9.16
C PRO A 35 6.66 0.30 -8.82
N ILE A 36 6.17 -0.94 -8.97
CA ILE A 36 6.95 -2.15 -8.68
C ILE A 36 8.22 -2.29 -9.54
N ASN A 37 8.25 -1.69 -10.74
CA ASN A 37 9.41 -1.73 -11.63
C ASN A 37 10.51 -0.75 -11.21
N PHE A 38 10.23 0.12 -10.23
CA PHE A 38 11.12 1.18 -9.78
C PHE A 38 11.33 1.14 -8.26
N VAL A 39 11.26 -0.04 -7.65
CA VAL A 39 11.50 -0.26 -6.21
C VAL A 39 12.81 0.40 -5.75
N ASP A 40 13.86 0.37 -6.58
CA ASP A 40 15.15 1.00 -6.29
C ASP A 40 15.08 2.53 -6.14
N LYS A 41 14.08 3.20 -6.74
CA LYS A 41 13.91 4.66 -6.63
C LYS A 41 13.21 5.11 -5.35
N PHE A 42 12.57 4.21 -4.60
CA PHE A 42 11.96 4.56 -3.32
C PHE A 42 13.04 4.92 -2.29
N SER A 43 12.91 6.05 -1.60
CA SER A 43 13.96 6.55 -0.70
C SER A 43 13.45 6.99 0.66
N CYS A 44 12.19 6.72 0.97
CA CYS A 44 11.55 7.11 2.22
C CYS A 44 10.80 5.93 2.86
N PRO A 45 10.58 5.99 4.18
CA PRO A 45 9.70 5.05 4.87
C PRO A 45 8.29 5.02 4.29
N ILE A 46 7.68 3.84 4.22
CA ILE A 46 6.31 3.66 3.71
C ILE A 46 5.45 2.88 4.70
N ILE A 47 4.19 3.29 4.84
CA ILE A 47 3.15 2.53 5.51
C ILE A 47 1.98 2.33 4.55
N LEU A 48 1.49 1.10 4.45
CA LEU A 48 0.40 0.68 3.56
C LEU A 48 -0.79 0.22 4.39
N PHE A 49 -1.99 0.60 3.96
CA PHE A 49 -3.25 0.19 4.54
C PHE A 49 -4.13 -0.39 3.45
N GLN A 50 -4.64 -1.60 3.63
CA GLN A 50 -5.36 -2.33 2.59
C GLN A 50 -6.59 -3.05 3.14
N GLY A 51 -7.74 -2.87 2.49
CA GLY A 51 -8.92 -3.67 2.75
C GLY A 51 -8.84 -5.01 2.01
N LEU A 52 -9.15 -6.11 2.69
CA LEU A 52 -9.05 -7.46 2.11
C LEU A 52 -10.18 -7.81 1.15
N GLU A 53 -11.28 -7.05 1.17
CA GLU A 53 -12.40 -7.18 0.23
C GLU A 53 -12.36 -6.13 -0.90
N ASP A 54 -11.23 -5.43 -1.06
CA ASP A 54 -11.04 -4.43 -2.12
C ASP A 54 -11.02 -5.09 -3.51
N LYS A 55 -12.05 -4.80 -4.31
CA LYS A 55 -12.18 -5.26 -5.70
C LYS A 55 -11.69 -4.25 -6.73
N VAL A 56 -11.39 -3.01 -6.32
CA VAL A 56 -10.89 -1.95 -7.20
C VAL A 56 -9.37 -2.04 -7.32
N VAL A 57 -8.70 -2.25 -6.18
CA VAL A 57 -7.25 -2.50 -6.12
C VAL A 57 -7.02 -3.72 -5.22
N PRO A 58 -6.83 -4.92 -5.79
CA PRO A 58 -6.72 -6.15 -5.03
C PRO A 58 -5.58 -6.13 -4.00
N PRO A 59 -5.71 -6.83 -2.85
CA PRO A 59 -4.70 -6.83 -1.78
C PRO A 59 -3.29 -7.25 -2.22
N ASP A 60 -3.20 -8.10 -3.24
CA ASP A 60 -1.92 -8.59 -3.74
C ASP A 60 -1.05 -7.47 -4.31
N GLN A 61 -1.64 -6.34 -4.74
CA GLN A 61 -0.93 -5.12 -5.10
C GLN A 61 -0.14 -4.54 -3.91
N ALA A 62 -0.79 -4.44 -2.75
CA ALA A 62 -0.17 -3.93 -1.52
C ALA A 62 0.90 -4.89 -0.98
N ARG A 63 0.61 -6.20 -1.00
CA ARG A 63 1.57 -7.24 -0.58
C ARG A 63 2.81 -7.26 -1.45
N LYS A 64 2.65 -7.19 -2.78
CA LYS A 64 3.77 -7.24 -3.72
C LYS A 64 4.74 -6.07 -3.53
N ILE A 65 4.24 -4.85 -3.36
CA ILE A 65 5.11 -3.69 -3.11
C ILE A 65 5.68 -3.71 -1.69
N TYR A 66 4.92 -4.14 -0.68
CA TYR A 66 5.42 -4.32 0.69
C TYR A 66 6.64 -5.26 0.72
N GLU A 67 6.52 -6.45 0.15
CA GLU A 67 7.62 -7.43 0.12
C GLU A 67 8.84 -6.91 -0.65
N ALA A 68 8.63 -6.21 -1.77
CA ALA A 68 9.72 -5.64 -2.55
C ALA A 68 10.47 -4.53 -1.77
N LEU A 69 9.74 -3.62 -1.11
CA LEU A 69 10.33 -2.57 -0.28
C LEU A 69 11.04 -3.14 0.96
N LYS A 70 10.44 -4.18 1.57
CA LYS A 70 11.03 -4.90 2.70
C LYS A 70 12.34 -5.57 2.31
N ALA A 71 12.36 -6.31 1.20
CA ALA A 71 13.55 -6.98 0.69
C ALA A 71 14.66 -5.99 0.31
N LYS A 72 14.30 -4.79 -0.16
CA LYS A 72 15.24 -3.69 -0.41
C LYS A 72 15.88 -3.13 0.87
N GLY A 73 15.28 -3.36 2.04
CA GLY A 73 15.75 -2.81 3.31
C GLY A 73 15.17 -1.43 3.66
N LEU A 74 14.09 -0.99 2.99
CA LEU A 74 13.40 0.24 3.37
C LEU A 74 12.50 0.02 4.59
N PRO A 75 12.43 0.98 5.53
CA PRO A 75 11.42 1.00 6.58
C PRO A 75 10.02 0.88 5.97
N VAL A 76 9.34 -0.22 6.24
CA VAL A 76 8.02 -0.48 5.64
C VAL A 76 7.08 -1.20 6.60
N ALA A 77 5.81 -0.82 6.56
CA ALA A 77 4.74 -1.49 7.30
C ALA A 77 3.51 -1.72 6.41
N LEU A 78 2.79 -2.81 6.65
CA LEU A 78 1.54 -3.16 5.99
C LEU A 78 0.49 -3.53 7.03
N VAL A 79 -0.68 -2.90 6.93
CA VAL A 79 -1.87 -3.22 7.73
C VAL A 79 -2.98 -3.68 6.78
N GLU A 80 -3.50 -4.87 7.03
CA GLU A 80 -4.61 -5.46 6.28
C GLU A 80 -5.86 -5.52 7.15
N TYR A 81 -7.01 -5.11 6.59
CA TYR A 81 -8.28 -5.06 7.32
C TYR A 81 -9.29 -6.06 6.75
N GLU A 82 -9.71 -7.02 7.58
CA GLU A 82 -10.81 -7.93 7.27
C GLU A 82 -12.17 -7.21 7.27
N GLY A 83 -12.99 -7.51 6.26
CA GLY A 83 -14.30 -6.90 6.08
C GLY A 83 -14.27 -5.42 5.66
N GLU A 84 -13.14 -4.94 5.14
CA GLU A 84 -13.01 -3.62 4.52
C GLU A 84 -12.73 -3.75 3.02
N GLN A 85 -13.24 -2.80 2.24
CA GLN A 85 -13.16 -2.76 0.78
C GLN A 85 -12.26 -1.59 0.31
N HIS A 86 -12.56 -1.02 -0.87
CA HIS A 86 -11.90 0.19 -1.38
C HIS A 86 -12.32 1.43 -0.58
N GLY A 87 -11.64 1.65 0.54
CA GLY A 87 -11.93 2.69 1.53
C GLY A 87 -12.56 2.13 2.81
N PHE A 88 -12.07 2.60 3.97
CA PHE A 88 -12.46 2.05 5.27
C PHE A 88 -13.76 2.68 5.78
N ARG A 89 -14.67 1.85 6.29
CA ARG A 89 -15.99 2.29 6.79
C ARG A 89 -16.19 2.00 8.27
N LYS A 90 -15.54 0.96 8.83
CA LYS A 90 -15.65 0.65 10.25
C LYS A 90 -14.89 1.71 11.05
N ALA A 91 -15.54 2.30 12.04
CA ALA A 91 -14.98 3.43 12.79
C ALA A 91 -13.68 3.04 13.51
N GLU A 92 -13.59 1.80 13.99
CA GLU A 92 -12.41 1.22 14.61
C GLU A 92 -11.21 1.16 13.66
N ASN A 93 -11.43 0.80 12.38
CA ASN A 93 -10.36 0.70 11.38
C ASN A 93 -9.90 2.09 10.93
N ILE A 94 -10.83 3.04 10.81
CA ILE A 94 -10.50 4.44 10.52
C ILE A 94 -9.66 5.03 11.65
N LYS A 95 -10.10 4.86 12.90
CA LYS A 95 -9.35 5.31 14.10
C LYS A 95 -7.97 4.67 14.13
N PHE A 96 -7.88 3.35 14.00
CA PHE A 96 -6.61 2.64 13.99
C PHE A 96 -5.67 3.13 12.87
N THR A 97 -6.18 3.34 11.65
CA THR A 97 -5.40 3.88 10.54
C THR A 97 -4.79 5.24 10.89
N LEU A 98 -5.59 6.17 11.43
CA LEU A 98 -5.13 7.52 11.79
C LEU A 98 -4.09 7.48 12.93
N GLU A 99 -4.31 6.63 13.93
CA GLU A 99 -3.38 6.41 15.03
C GLU A 99 -2.04 5.88 14.53
N GLN A 100 -2.05 4.86 13.67
CA GLN A 100 -0.82 4.29 13.13
C GLN A 100 -0.11 5.25 12.16
N GLN A 101 -0.84 6.04 11.38
CA GLN A 101 -0.25 7.12 10.56
C GLN A 101 0.48 8.14 11.44
N MET A 102 -0.16 8.62 12.51
CA MET A 102 0.44 9.57 13.44
C MET A 102 1.70 8.99 14.08
N VAL A 103 1.64 7.77 14.61
CA VAL A 103 2.78 7.09 15.22
C VAL A 103 3.90 6.85 14.22
N PHE A 104 3.58 6.45 12.99
CA PHE A 104 4.57 6.25 11.93
C PHE A 104 5.35 7.54 11.62
N PHE A 105 4.63 8.66 11.42
CA PHE A 105 5.26 9.96 11.22
C PHE A 105 6.06 10.41 12.44
N ALA A 106 5.51 10.25 13.65
CA ALA A 106 6.19 10.61 14.89
C ALA A 106 7.50 9.84 15.10
N ARG A 107 7.51 8.53 14.80
CA ARG A 107 8.69 7.66 14.96
C ARG A 107 9.77 7.93 13.91
N LEU A 108 9.39 8.05 12.64
CA LEU A 108 10.34 8.01 11.52
C LEU A 108 10.65 9.37 10.87
N VAL A 109 9.81 10.38 11.10
CA VAL A 109 9.98 11.71 10.47
C VAL A 109 10.14 12.80 11.52
N GLY A 110 9.20 12.90 12.47
CA GLY A 110 9.14 14.01 13.42
C GLY A 110 9.96 13.80 14.69
N HIS A 111 10.29 12.56 15.04
CA HIS A 111 11.00 12.17 16.27
C HIS A 111 10.39 12.76 17.55
N PHE A 112 9.07 12.69 17.69
CA PHE A 112 8.36 13.17 18.87
C PHE A 112 7.51 12.06 19.50
N LYS A 113 7.12 12.25 20.77
CA LYS A 113 6.21 11.36 21.47
C LYS A 113 4.77 11.80 21.20
N VAL A 114 3.93 10.89 20.70
CA VAL A 114 2.49 11.12 20.57
C VAL A 114 1.84 11.26 21.95
N ALA A 115 0.79 12.08 22.05
CA ALA A 115 0.12 12.34 23.33
C ALA A 115 -0.66 11.13 23.84
N ASP A 116 -1.35 10.44 22.94
CA ASP A 116 -2.17 9.28 23.26
C ASP A 116 -1.32 8.01 23.39
N GLU A 117 -1.76 7.10 24.26
CA GLU A 117 -1.17 5.77 24.36
C GLU A 117 -1.67 4.90 23.20
N ILE A 118 -0.85 4.83 22.15
CA ILE A 118 -1.12 4.05 20.95
C ILE A 118 -0.12 2.90 20.89
N THR A 119 -0.60 1.66 20.80
CA THR A 119 0.25 0.50 20.52
C THR A 119 0.73 0.59 19.07
N PRO A 120 2.05 0.76 18.82
CA PRO A 120 2.57 0.87 17.46
C PRO A 120 2.47 -0.46 16.73
N ILE A 121 2.16 -0.42 15.44
CA ILE A 121 2.43 -1.56 14.55
C ILE A 121 3.95 -1.75 14.39
N LYS A 122 4.32 -2.99 14.03
CA LYS A 122 5.67 -3.32 13.61
C LYS A 122 6.02 -2.58 12.31
N ILE A 123 7.23 -2.03 12.26
CA ILE A 123 7.83 -1.48 11.05
C ILE A 123 9.04 -2.35 10.70
N ASP A 124 8.95 -3.12 9.62
CA ASP A 124 10.09 -3.91 9.15
C ASP A 124 11.24 -3.01 8.73
N ASN A 125 12.48 -3.51 8.91
CA ASN A 125 13.73 -2.76 8.73
C ASN A 125 13.91 -1.58 9.72
N VAL A 126 13.17 -1.60 10.83
CA VAL A 126 13.34 -0.68 11.98
C VAL A 126 13.27 -1.45 13.30
N ASP A 127 12.24 -2.30 13.45
CA ASP A 127 11.96 -3.11 14.64
C ASP A 127 12.55 -4.53 14.57
#